data_AF-K9XL17-F1
#
_entry.id   AF-K9XL17-F1
#
_cell.length_a   1.000
_cell.length_b   1.000
_cell.length_c   1.000
_cell.angle_alpha   90.00
_cell.angle_beta   90.00
_cell.angle_gamma   90.00
#
_symmetry.space_group_name_H-M   'P 1'
#
loop_
_entity.id
_entity.type
_entity.pdbx_description
1 polymer ?
#
loop_
_entity_poly.entity_id
_entity_poly.type
_entity_poly.pdbx_seq_one_letter_code
_entity_poly.pdbx_strand_id
1 'polypeptide(L)' 'MQPSTGLRQRELCKKLGLDYRLLATQAKEQGISTHAYIQQLTGWILRNELYYPPEKKERR' A
#
# COMPACT_ATOMS: atom_id res chain seq x y z
N MET A 1 -19.48 -7.18 -2.09
CA MET A 1 -18.57 -7.10 -3.24
C MET A 1 -17.18 -6.77 -2.72
N GLN A 2 -16.32 -7.79 -2.56
CA GLN A 2 -14.90 -7.55 -2.27
C GLN A 2 -14.27 -6.99 -3.56
N PRO A 3 -13.40 -5.97 -3.52
CA PRO A 3 -12.71 -5.53 -4.72
C PRO A 3 -11.77 -6.64 -5.16
N SER A 4 -12.20 -7.45 -6.12
CA SER A 4 -11.47 -8.58 -6.71
C SER A 4 -10.23 -8.16 -7.51
N THR A 5 -9.84 -6.89 -7.44
CA THR A 5 -8.79 -6.31 -8.27
C THR A 5 -7.82 -5.56 -7.37
N GLY A 6 -6.65 -6.15 -7.17
CA GLY A 6 -5.56 -5.48 -6.46
C GLY A 6 -5.17 -4.19 -7.20
N LEU A 7 -4.68 -3.20 -6.47
CA LEU A 7 -4.31 -1.90 -7.01
C LEU A 7 -2.81 -1.83 -7.28
N ARG A 8 -2.41 -1.29 -8.43
CA ARG A 8 -1.00 -0.92 -8.63
C ARG A 8 -0.61 0.20 -7.65
N GLN A 9 0.67 0.31 -7.33
CA GLN A 9 1.18 1.31 -6.38
C GLN A 9 0.68 2.74 -6.66
N ARG A 10 0.70 3.15 -7.94
CA ARG A 10 0.25 4.49 -8.37
C ARG A 10 -1.26 4.68 -8.15
N GLU A 11 -2.05 3.66 -8.43
CA GLU A 11 -3.50 3.68 -8.21
C GLU A 11 -3.84 3.72 -6.71
N LEU A 12 -3.10 2.95 -5.90
CA LEU A 12 -3.23 2.98 -4.45
C LEU A 12 -2.89 4.37 -3.89
N CYS A 13 -1.76 4.96 -4.31
CA CYS A 13 -1.36 6.29 -3.89
C CYS A 13 -2.41 7.33 -4.27
N LYS A 14 -2.92 7.29 -5.51
CA LYS A 14 -3.99 8.18 -5.96
C LYS A 14 -5.28 8.00 -5.15
N LYS A 15 -5.68 6.76 -4.88
CA LYS A 15 -6.88 6.42 -4.10
C LYS A 15 -6.80 6.91 -2.66
N LEU A 16 -5.62 6.86 -2.05
CA LEU A 16 -5.37 7.28 -0.68
C LEU A 16 -4.96 8.76 -0.57
N GLY A 17 -4.82 9.47 -1.69
CA GLY A 17 -4.33 10.85 -1.70
C GLY A 17 -2.88 11.00 -1.26
N LEU A 18 -2.06 9.95 -1.42
CA LEU A 18 -0.66 9.94 -1.03
C LEU A 18 0.25 10.38 -2.19
N ASP A 19 1.27 11.17 -1.88
CA ASP A 19 2.31 11.55 -2.84
C ASP A 19 3.40 10.48 -2.90
N TYR A 20 3.49 9.77 -4.03
CA TYR A 20 4.49 8.72 -4.24
C TYR A 20 5.93 9.20 -4.04
N ARG A 21 6.26 10.43 -4.46
CA ARG A 21 7.63 10.96 -4.34
C ARG A 21 7.99 11.17 -2.88
N LEU A 22 7.06 11.70 -2.10
CA LEU A 22 7.24 11.85 -0.66
C LEU A 22 7.42 10.49 0.02
N LEU A 23 6.55 9.51 -0.28
CA LEU A 23 6.67 8.15 0.26
C LEU A 23 8.01 7.50 -0.08
N ALA A 24 8.50 7.71 -1.31
CA ALA A 24 9.79 7.16 -1.74
C ALA A 24 10.97 7.80 -1.02
N THR A 25 10.93 9.12 -0.77
CA THR A 25 11.94 9.80 0.05
C THR A 25 11.91 9.29 1.48
N GLN A 26 10.74 9.22 2.11
CA GLN A 26 10.62 8.74 3.49
C GLN A 26 11.05 7.27 3.64
N ALA A 27 10.70 6.42 2.68
CA ALA A 27 11.15 5.03 2.65
C ALA A 27 12.70 4.96 2.57
N LYS A 28 13.31 5.79 1.72
CA LYS A 28 14.77 5.88 1.59
C LYS A 28 15.44 6.36 2.88
N GLU A 29 14.87 7.37 3.55
CA GLU A 29 15.35 7.86 4.84
C GLU A 29 15.28 6.79 5.94
N GLN A 30 14.26 5.93 5.89
CA GLN A 30 14.13 4.78 6.79
C GLN A 30 14.94 3.55 6.37
N GLY A 31 15.62 3.59 5.22
CA GLY A 31 16.38 2.45 4.69
C GLY A 31 15.51 1.26 4.29
N ILE A 32 14.23 1.48 3.97
CA ILE A 32 13.30 0.44 3.54
C ILE A 32 12.80 0.68 2.12
N SER A 33 12.20 -0.34 1.51
CA SER A 33 11.58 -0.18 0.19
C SER A 33 10.30 0.65 0.29
N THR A 34 9.98 1.42 -0.75
CA THR A 34 8.71 2.15 -0.85
C THR A 34 7.52 1.20 -0.68
N HIS A 35 7.65 -0.05 -1.14
CA HIS A 35 6.65 -1.07 -0.93
C HIS A 35 6.45 -1.38 0.56
N ALA A 36 7.52 -1.65 1.30
CA ALA A 36 7.45 -1.90 2.74
C ALA A 36 6.86 -0.69 3.48
N TYR A 37 7.29 0.53 3.13
CA TYR A 37 6.77 1.75 3.74
C TYR A 37 5.27 1.92 3.53
N ILE A 38 4.78 1.73 2.30
CA ILE A 38 3.33 1.82 1.99
C ILE A 38 2.55 0.74 2.74
N GLN A 39 3.06 -0.48 2.84
CA GLN A 39 2.38 -1.55 3.57
C GLN A 39 2.29 -1.24 5.08
N GLN A 40 3.35 -0.67 5.68
CA GLN A 40 3.34 -0.23 7.08
C GLN A 40 2.38 0.93 7.31
N LEU A 41 2.37 1.93 6.40
CA LEU A 41 1.54 3.12 6.53
C LEU A 41 0.05 2.83 6.35
N THR A 42 -0.29 1.96 5.40
CA THR A 42 -1.69 1.77 4.96
C THR A 42 -2.29 0.45 5.45
N GLY A 43 -1.46 -0.50 5.86
CA GLY A 43 -1.86 -1.88 6.15
C GLY A 43 -2.20 -2.71 4.90
N TRP A 44 -2.10 -2.14 3.70
CA TRP A 44 -2.31 -2.90 2.47
C TRP A 44 -1.18 -3.90 2.27
N ILE A 45 -1.48 -5.04 1.64
CA ILE A 45 -0.51 -6.11 1.42
C ILE A 45 -0.19 -6.20 -0.08
N LEU A 46 1.09 -6.19 -0.42
CA LEU A 46 1.55 -6.39 -1.80
C LEU A 46 1.58 -7.89 -2.12
N ARG A 47 0.85 -8.33 -3.14
CA ARG A 47 0.89 -9.69 -3.70
C ARG A 47 0.88 -9.60 -5.23
N ASN A 48 1.76 -10.32 -5.92
CA ASN A 48 1.85 -10.30 -7.40
C ASN A 48 1.85 -8.87 -7.98
N GLU A 49 2.68 -7.98 -7.41
CA GLU A 49 2.81 -6.56 -7.83
C GLU A 49 1.54 -5.69 -7.65
N LEU A 50 0.52 -6.21 -6.98
CA LEU A 50 -0.73 -5.51 -6.68
C LEU A 50 -0.96 -5.42 -5.18
N TYR A 51 -1.48 -4.29 -4.74
CA TYR A 51 -1.85 -4.03 -3.36
C TYR A 51 -3.29 -4.45 -3.11
N TYR A 52 -3.47 -5.23 -2.05
CA TYR A 52 -4.75 -5.67 -1.56
C TYR A 52 -5.03 -4.99 -0.22
N PRO A 53 -6.28 -4.57 0.03
CA PRO A 53 -6.64 -4.02 1.32
C PRO A 53 -6.38 -5.07 2.41
N PRO A 54 -6.02 -4.65 3.64
CA PRO A 54 -5.91 -5.59 4.75
C PRO A 54 -7.21 -6.36 4.87
N GLU A 55 -7.12 -7.68 4.95
CA GLU A 55 -8.27 -8.51 5.27
C GLU A 55 -8.81 -7.99 6.60
N LYS A 56 -10.01 -7.39 6.58
CA LYS A 56 -10.70 -7.04 7.81
C LYS A 56 -10.82 -8.37 8.56
N LYS A 57 -10.02 -8.53 9.61
CA LYS A 57 -10.31 -9.52 10.65
C LYS A 57 -11.64 -9.06 11.26
N GLU A 58 -12.73 -9.48 10.65
CA GLU A 58 -14.03 -9.52 11.29
C GLU A 58 -13.84 -10.51 12.43
N ARG A 59 -13.48 -9.96 13.60
CA ARG A 59 -13.50 -10.69 14.86
C ARG A 59 -14.94 -11.16 15.05
N ARG A 60 -15.19 -12.43 14.72
CA ARG A 60 -16.31 -13.19 15.28
C ARG A 60 -16.07 -13.42 16.77
#